data_AF-A0A4S2D4J7-F1
#
_entry.id   AF-A0A4S2D4J7-F1
#
_cell.length_a   1.000
_cell.length_b   1.000
_cell.length_c   1.000
_cell.angle_alpha   90.00
_cell.angle_beta   90.00
_cell.angle_gamma   90.00
#
_symmetry.space_group_name_H-M   'P 1'
#
loop_
_entity.id
_entity.type
_entity.pdbx_description
1 polymer ?
#
loop_
_entity_poly.entity_id
_entity_poly.type
_entity_poly.pdbx_seq_one_letter_code
_entity_poly.pdbx_strand_id
1 'polypeptide(L)'
;MQSQFFIYSISSVGQVGAWSRYVLPFATDEWCFAGESLYVRSGDYIHVLDDEMLGDEVLPSDIRPFDGMIQWAWLDFGQPGVTKSLYGFDVVGLGNVSVSFGYDQSNGGYFTDPYTVPADTVPGMVIPMPLSAPSLSVRLTYDGTQAWQWNAFTLYLQDLRGMS
;
A
#
# COMPACT_ATOMS: atom_id res chain seq x y z
N MET A 1 -2.87 24.03 -6.03
CA MET A 1 -3.12 23.28 -4.78
C MET A 1 -3.45 21.86 -5.19
N GLN A 2 -2.89 20.83 -4.56
CA GLN A 2 -3.16 19.43 -4.93
C GLN A 2 -4.54 19.00 -4.45
N SER A 3 -5.22 18.17 -5.22
CA SER A 3 -6.52 17.57 -4.86
C SER A 3 -6.35 16.19 -4.24
N GLN A 4 -7.25 15.83 -3.32
CA GLN A 4 -7.29 14.49 -2.70
C GLN A 4 -8.66 13.86 -2.87
N PHE A 5 -8.70 12.64 -3.40
CA PHE A 5 -9.93 11.86 -3.51
C PHE A 5 -9.88 10.72 -2.50
N PHE A 6 -10.94 10.58 -1.71
CA PHE A 6 -11.12 9.49 -0.76
C PHE A 6 -12.17 8.55 -1.33
N ILE A 7 -11.76 7.34 -1.67
CA ILE A 7 -12.60 6.35 -2.32
C ILE A 7 -12.86 5.22 -1.33
N TYR A 8 -14.14 4.88 -1.16
CA TYR A 8 -14.54 3.70 -0.42
C TYR A 8 -14.98 2.62 -1.39
N SER A 9 -14.19 1.56 -1.48
CA SER A 9 -14.47 0.41 -2.34
C SER A 9 -15.17 -0.67 -1.52
N ILE A 10 -16.32 -1.14 -2.00
CA ILE A 10 -17.10 -2.22 -1.38
C ILE A 10 -17.22 -3.36 -2.39
N SER A 11 -16.79 -4.56 -2.00
CA SER A 11 -17.06 -5.79 -2.77
C SER A 11 -18.25 -6.55 -2.17
N SER A 12 -19.19 -6.96 -3.02
CA SER A 12 -20.29 -7.87 -2.63
C SER A 12 -19.80 -9.29 -2.32
N VAL A 13 -18.62 -9.66 -2.85
CA VAL A 13 -17.96 -10.93 -2.59
C VAL A 13 -16.88 -10.72 -1.54
N GLY A 14 -17.08 -11.27 -0.34
CA GLY A 14 -16.07 -11.29 0.74
C GLY A 14 -16.23 -10.24 1.84
N GLN A 15 -17.25 -9.38 1.83
CA GLN A 15 -17.49 -8.34 2.86
C GLN A 15 -16.27 -7.45 3.18
N VAL A 16 -15.42 -7.19 2.19
CA VAL A 16 -14.26 -6.31 2.36
C VAL A 16 -14.63 -4.92 1.86
N GLY A 17 -14.64 -3.96 2.79
CA GLY A 17 -14.67 -2.52 2.52
C GLY A 17 -13.29 -1.93 2.75
N ALA A 18 -12.76 -1.20 1.78
CA ALA A 18 -11.44 -0.58 1.88
C ALA A 18 -11.51 0.91 1.53
N TRP A 19 -10.76 1.71 2.27
CA TRP A 19 -10.53 3.11 1.93
C TRP A 19 -9.22 3.26 1.18
N SER A 20 -9.25 4.03 0.10
CA SER A 20 -8.07 4.48 -0.61
C SER A 20 -8.08 6.00 -0.71
N ARG A 21 -6.87 6.57 -0.75
CA ARG A 21 -6.65 8.01 -0.92
C ARG A 21 -5.77 8.22 -2.15
N TYR A 22 -6.29 8.95 -3.13
CA TYR A 22 -5.56 9.37 -4.32
C TYR A 22 -5.17 10.83 -4.13
N VAL A 23 -3.91 11.16 -4.38
CA VAL A 23 -3.39 12.52 -4.33
C VAL A 23 -3.03 12.92 -5.75
N LEU A 24 -3.83 13.80 -6.34
CA LEU A 24 -3.59 14.27 -7.70
C LEU A 24 -2.58 15.43 -7.66
N PRO A 25 -1.57 15.45 -8.54
CA PRO A 25 -0.54 16.49 -8.56
C PRO A 25 -1.04 17.86 -9.06
N PHE A 26 -2.32 17.99 -9.37
CA PHE A 26 -2.98 19.21 -9.85
C PHE A 26 -4.27 19.51 -9.06
N ALA A 27 -4.83 20.69 -9.30
CA ALA A 27 -6.12 21.09 -8.73
C ALA A 27 -7.24 20.49 -9.58
N THR A 28 -8.20 19.86 -8.94
CA THR A 28 -9.43 19.41 -9.59
C THR A 28 -10.51 20.46 -9.48
N ASP A 29 -11.06 20.89 -10.61
CA ASP A 29 -12.22 21.76 -10.65
C ASP A 29 -13.53 20.94 -10.64
N GLU A 30 -13.60 19.92 -11.51
CA GLU A 30 -14.78 19.09 -11.73
C GLU A 30 -14.36 17.66 -12.11
N TRP A 31 -15.26 16.70 -11.94
CA TRP A 31 -15.07 15.32 -12.39
C TRP A 31 -16.40 14.72 -12.83
N CYS A 32 -16.33 13.78 -13.76
CA CYS A 32 -17.50 13.02 -14.19
C CYS A 32 -17.11 11.64 -14.72
N PHE A 33 -18.07 10.73 -14.71
CA PHE A 33 -17.95 9.47 -15.43
C PHE A 33 -18.58 9.63 -16.82
N ALA A 34 -17.91 9.11 -17.84
CA ALA A 34 -18.50 8.87 -19.15
C ALA A 34 -18.14 7.46 -19.60
N GLY A 35 -19.13 6.57 -19.61
CA GLY A 35 -18.90 5.13 -19.76
C GLY A 35 -18.19 4.57 -18.54
N GLU A 36 -17.07 3.87 -18.77
CA GLU A 36 -16.24 3.24 -17.73
C GLU A 36 -15.06 4.12 -17.30
N SER A 37 -14.88 5.29 -17.93
CA SER A 37 -13.76 6.18 -17.67
C SER A 37 -14.13 7.31 -16.72
N LEU A 38 -13.23 7.59 -15.76
CA LEU A 38 -13.30 8.78 -14.93
C LEU A 38 -12.53 9.92 -15.60
N TYR A 39 -13.23 11.02 -15.84
CA TYR A 39 -12.67 12.27 -16.35
C TYR A 39 -12.54 13.28 -15.23
N VAL A 40 -11.40 13.96 -15.18
CA VAL A 40 -11.09 14.98 -14.18
C VAL A 40 -10.63 16.24 -14.89
N ARG A 41 -11.25 17.38 -14.56
CA ARG A 41 -10.90 18.69 -15.12
C ARG A 41 -9.92 19.43 -14.21
N SER A 42 -8.90 20.03 -14.82
CA SER A 42 -7.91 20.91 -14.20
C SER A 42 -7.68 22.11 -15.13
N GLY A 43 -8.37 23.22 -14.88
CA GLY A 43 -8.38 24.41 -15.73
C GLY A 43 -8.87 24.13 -17.15
N ASP A 44 -7.96 24.23 -18.12
CA ASP A 44 -8.19 23.97 -19.54
C ASP A 44 -7.87 22.52 -19.96
N TYR A 45 -7.38 21.70 -19.03
CA TYR A 45 -7.02 20.30 -19.28
C TYR A 45 -8.11 19.35 -18.77
N ILE A 46 -8.33 18.29 -19.55
CA ILE A 46 -9.15 17.15 -19.16
C ILE A 46 -8.22 15.95 -19.06
N HIS A 47 -8.13 15.38 -17.87
CA HIS A 47 -7.40 14.16 -17.59
C HIS A 47 -8.36 12.97 -17.61
N VAL A 48 -7.88 11.82 -18.08
CA VAL A 48 -8.57 10.54 -17.97
C VAL A 48 -7.74 9.65 -17.07
N LEU A 49 -8.39 9.00 -16.10
CA LEU A 49 -7.70 7.97 -15.30
C LEU A 49 -7.59 6.71 -16.14
N ASP A 50 -6.37 6.22 -16.27
CA ASP A 50 -5.98 5.08 -17.09
C ASP A 50 -5.04 4.20 -16.26
N ASP A 51 -5.40 2.92 -16.10
CA ASP A 51 -4.64 1.95 -15.30
C ASP A 51 -3.43 1.36 -16.05
N GLU A 52 -3.30 1.63 -17.34
CA GLU A 52 -2.12 1.24 -18.14
C GLU A 52 -0.97 2.27 -18.03
N MET A 53 -1.24 3.45 -17.47
CA MET A 53 -0.26 4.53 -17.36
C MET A 53 0.48 4.51 -16.01
N LEU A 54 1.80 4.73 -16.04
CA LEU A 54 2.67 4.70 -14.85
C LEU A 54 2.66 5.99 -14.02
N GLY A 55 2.10 7.07 -14.57
CA GLY A 55 2.21 8.38 -13.95
C GLY A 55 1.17 9.36 -14.48
N ASP A 56 1.01 10.43 -13.72
CA ASP A 56 0.05 11.49 -13.98
C ASP A 56 0.67 12.54 -14.92
N GLU A 57 0.05 12.74 -16.08
CA GLU A 57 0.37 13.88 -16.94
C GLU A 57 -0.28 15.15 -16.38
N VAL A 58 0.53 16.10 -15.91
CA VAL A 58 0.06 17.36 -15.31
C VAL A 58 -0.14 18.45 -16.36
N LEU A 59 0.77 18.48 -17.34
CA LEU A 59 0.75 19.31 -18.53
C LEU A 59 1.20 18.43 -19.70
N PRO A 60 0.92 18.81 -20.96
CA PRO A 60 1.37 18.03 -22.11
C PRO A 60 2.87 17.67 -22.01
N SER A 61 3.17 16.37 -21.94
CA SER A 61 4.50 15.78 -21.77
C SER A 61 5.21 15.98 -20.41
N ASP A 62 4.56 16.55 -19.38
CA ASP A 62 5.08 16.57 -17.99
C ASP A 62 4.42 15.45 -17.18
N ILE A 63 5.11 14.31 -17.10
CA ILE A 63 4.63 13.11 -16.41
C ILE A 63 5.26 13.04 -15.01
N ARG A 64 4.42 12.93 -13.99
CA ARG A 64 4.82 12.70 -12.60
C ARG A 64 4.59 11.24 -12.24
N PRO A 65 5.58 10.52 -11.68
CA PRO A 65 5.38 9.16 -11.22
C PRO A 65 4.22 9.07 -10.23
N PHE A 66 3.39 8.03 -10.35
CA PHE A 66 2.31 7.77 -9.42
C PHE A 66 2.77 6.72 -8.39
N ASP A 67 3.19 7.20 -7.22
CA ASP A 67 3.67 6.35 -6.13
C ASP A 67 2.50 5.73 -5.33
N GLY A 68 2.73 4.52 -4.82
CA GLY A 68 1.72 3.74 -4.13
C GLY A 68 2.14 3.39 -2.71
N MET A 69 1.22 3.50 -1.74
CA MET A 69 1.44 3.02 -0.38
C MET A 69 0.26 2.17 0.09
N ILE A 70 0.56 0.94 0.51
CA ILE A 70 -0.38 0.09 1.23
C ILE A 70 0.12 -0.02 2.67
N GLN A 71 -0.74 0.32 3.62
CA GLN A 71 -0.40 0.22 5.04
C GLN A 71 -1.54 -0.47 5.79
N TRP A 72 -1.18 -1.50 6.57
CA TRP A 72 -2.09 -2.11 7.52
C TRP A 72 -2.19 -1.27 8.79
N ALA A 73 -3.29 -1.42 9.51
CA ALA A 73 -3.37 -0.92 10.88
C ALA A 73 -2.35 -1.62 11.78
N TRP A 74 -2.20 -1.12 13.00
CA TRP A 74 -1.47 -1.84 14.04
C TRP A 74 -2.24 -3.09 14.43
N LEU A 75 -1.58 -4.24 14.33
CA LEU A 75 -2.16 -5.55 14.55
C LEU A 75 -1.42 -6.25 15.69
N ASP A 76 -2.18 -6.70 16.69
CA ASP A 76 -1.64 -7.43 17.85
C ASP A 76 -1.46 -8.94 17.58
N PHE A 77 -1.98 -9.43 16.45
CA PHE A 77 -1.88 -10.84 16.02
C PHE A 77 -2.25 -11.84 17.13
N GLY A 78 -3.40 -11.61 17.76
CA GLY A 78 -3.91 -12.43 18.85
C GLY A 78 -4.23 -11.58 20.07
N GLN A 79 -3.80 -12.03 21.26
CA GLN A 79 -4.05 -11.30 22.49
C GLN A 79 -3.21 -10.00 22.55
N PRO A 80 -3.84 -8.85 22.83
CA PRO A 80 -3.13 -7.58 23.02
C PRO A 80 -2.06 -7.65 24.11
N GLY A 81 -0.94 -6.95 23.88
CA GLY A 81 0.16 -6.82 24.84
C GLY A 81 1.10 -8.02 24.94
N VAL A 82 0.90 -9.08 24.13
CA VAL A 82 1.80 -10.23 24.07
C VAL A 82 2.81 -10.02 22.93
N THR A 83 4.10 -10.02 23.25
CA THR A 83 5.17 -9.91 22.25
C THR A 83 5.08 -11.07 21.25
N LYS A 84 5.02 -10.70 19.96
CA LYS A 84 5.12 -11.60 18.83
C LYS A 84 6.51 -11.52 18.24
N SER A 85 7.07 -12.65 17.87
CA SER A 85 8.27 -12.72 17.04
C SER A 85 7.85 -12.97 15.60
N LEU A 86 7.97 -11.94 14.76
CA LEU A 86 8.06 -12.10 13.33
C LEU A 86 9.40 -12.78 13.02
N TYR A 87 9.38 -13.80 12.17
CA TYR A 87 10.61 -14.44 11.69
C TYR A 87 10.73 -14.40 10.17
N GLY A 88 9.66 -14.13 9.45
CA GLY A 88 9.71 -13.88 8.03
C GLY A 88 8.38 -13.45 7.45
N PHE A 89 8.39 -13.17 6.15
CA PHE A 89 7.23 -12.79 5.39
C PHE A 89 7.32 -13.30 3.94
N ASP A 90 6.21 -13.23 3.24
CA ASP A 90 6.09 -13.49 1.81
C ASP A 90 5.22 -12.41 1.17
N VAL A 91 5.58 -11.97 -0.03
CA VAL A 91 4.86 -10.95 -0.79
C VAL A 91 4.64 -11.45 -2.21
N VAL A 92 3.39 -11.43 -2.65
CA VAL A 92 3.00 -11.89 -3.98
C VAL A 92 2.43 -10.74 -4.76
N GLY A 93 3.00 -10.47 -5.93
CA GLY A 93 2.61 -9.34 -6.76
C GLY A 93 3.48 -9.13 -8.00
N LEU A 94 3.35 -7.93 -8.57
CA LEU A 94 4.14 -7.42 -9.69
C LEU A 94 4.79 -6.10 -9.27
N GLY A 95 5.94 -5.79 -9.87
CA GLY A 95 6.74 -4.62 -9.55
C GLY A 95 7.56 -4.78 -8.27
N ASN A 96 8.68 -4.07 -8.19
CA ASN A 96 9.51 -4.06 -6.99
C ASN A 96 8.78 -3.32 -5.87
N VAL A 97 8.86 -3.85 -4.66
CA VAL A 97 8.18 -3.30 -3.49
C VAL A 97 9.17 -3.04 -2.36
N SER A 98 9.08 -1.87 -1.74
CA SER A 98 9.81 -1.57 -0.52
C SER A 98 8.95 -1.88 0.69
N VAL A 99 9.40 -2.84 1.50
CA VAL A 99 8.68 -3.36 2.68
C VAL A 99 9.29 -2.77 3.94
N SER A 100 8.46 -2.25 4.83
CA SER A 100 8.88 -1.81 6.16
C SER A 100 7.90 -2.29 7.23
N PHE A 101 8.43 -2.56 8.43
CA PHE A 101 7.67 -3.14 9.52
C PHE A 101 7.64 -2.17 10.70
N GLY A 102 6.43 -1.78 11.10
CA GLY A 102 6.17 -1.02 12.30
C GLY A 102 6.32 -1.89 13.54
N TYR A 103 7.10 -1.47 14.53
CA TYR A 103 7.37 -2.23 15.76
C TYR A 103 7.06 -1.46 17.05
N ASP A 104 6.82 -0.16 16.96
CA ASP A 104 6.36 0.66 18.07
C ASP A 104 5.28 1.60 17.56
N GLN A 105 4.09 1.54 18.15
CA GLN A 105 2.92 2.34 17.78
C GLN A 105 2.98 3.78 18.35
N SER A 106 3.90 4.06 19.27
CA SER A 106 3.98 5.35 19.96
C SER A 106 4.23 6.52 19.01
N ASN A 107 3.61 7.68 19.30
CA ASN A 107 3.86 8.98 18.65
C ASN A 107 4.05 8.95 17.12
N GLY A 108 3.08 8.41 16.38
CA GLY A 108 3.12 8.34 14.91
C GLY A 108 3.74 7.06 14.35
N GLY A 109 4.37 6.26 15.22
CA GLY A 109 4.84 4.92 14.94
C GLY A 109 6.27 4.87 14.38
N TYR A 110 7.06 3.90 14.85
CA TYR A 110 8.38 3.59 14.33
C TYR A 110 8.34 2.37 13.42
N PHE A 111 8.98 2.52 12.26
CA PHE A 111 9.12 1.50 11.23
C PHE A 111 10.60 1.19 11.03
N THR A 112 10.90 -0.04 10.63
CA THR A 112 12.24 -0.42 10.16
C THR A 112 12.60 0.34 8.90
N ASP A 113 13.90 0.42 8.61
CA ASP A 113 14.36 0.86 7.30
C ASP A 113 13.72 -0.01 6.19
N PRO A 114 13.29 0.59 5.07
CA PRO A 114 12.67 -0.16 3.99
C PRO A 114 13.65 -1.15 3.36
N TYR A 115 13.19 -2.38 3.15
CA TYR A 115 13.89 -3.41 2.41
C TYR A 115 13.17 -3.66 1.09
N THR A 116 13.88 -3.48 -0.04
CA THR A 116 13.31 -3.71 -1.37
C THR A 116 13.37 -5.18 -1.75
N VAL A 117 12.21 -5.73 -2.06
CA VAL A 117 12.04 -7.09 -2.56
C VAL A 117 11.72 -7.01 -4.06
N PRO A 118 12.35 -7.86 -4.90
CA PRO A 118 11.96 -7.96 -6.30
C PRO A 118 10.50 -8.43 -6.43
N ALA A 119 9.90 -8.21 -7.59
CA ALA A 119 8.59 -8.78 -7.90
C ALA A 119 8.66 -10.33 -7.79
N ASP A 120 7.83 -10.90 -6.92
CA ASP A 120 7.66 -12.35 -6.82
C ASP A 120 6.19 -12.69 -7.04
N THR A 121 5.95 -13.62 -7.96
CA THR A 121 4.61 -14.09 -8.33
C THR A 121 4.26 -15.42 -7.68
N VAL A 122 5.20 -16.04 -6.94
CA VAL A 122 5.04 -17.39 -6.40
C VAL A 122 5.21 -17.40 -4.88
N PRO A 123 4.17 -17.84 -4.14
CA PRO A 123 4.30 -18.05 -2.70
C PRO A 123 5.32 -19.14 -2.36
N GLY A 124 6.05 -18.98 -1.26
CA GLY A 124 6.81 -20.06 -0.64
C GLY A 124 8.29 -19.79 -0.37
N MET A 125 8.83 -18.66 -0.84
CA MET A 125 10.18 -18.21 -0.48
C MET A 125 10.09 -17.24 0.71
N VAL A 126 10.16 -17.79 1.93
CA VAL A 126 10.10 -16.96 3.14
C VAL A 126 11.32 -16.04 3.22
N ILE A 127 11.06 -14.74 3.15
CA ILE A 127 12.09 -13.71 3.34
C ILE A 127 12.29 -13.55 4.84
N PRO A 128 13.51 -13.76 5.36
CA PRO A 128 13.76 -13.66 6.80
C PRO A 128 13.64 -12.21 7.27
N MET A 129 12.84 -12.00 8.32
CA MET A 129 12.69 -10.70 8.99
C MET A 129 12.49 -10.92 10.49
N PRO A 130 13.58 -11.13 11.25
CA PRO A 130 13.49 -11.28 12.69
C PRO A 130 13.13 -9.94 13.34
N LEU A 131 11.92 -9.83 13.90
CA LEU A 131 11.46 -8.64 14.60
C LEU A 131 10.53 -9.05 15.75
N SER A 132 10.64 -8.40 16.90
CA SER A 132 9.79 -8.67 18.05
C SER A 132 9.09 -7.42 18.54
N ALA A 133 7.77 -7.47 18.62
CA ALA A 133 6.95 -6.37 19.12
C ALA A 133 5.57 -6.87 19.60
N PRO A 134 4.90 -6.14 20.51
CA PRO A 134 3.55 -6.49 20.98
C PRO A 134 2.47 -6.19 19.94
N SER A 135 2.72 -5.25 19.03
CA SER A 135 1.87 -4.89 17.91
C SER A 135 2.76 -4.57 16.71
N LEU A 136 2.32 -4.97 15.52
CA LEU A 136 3.06 -4.82 14.28
C LEU A 136 2.19 -4.17 13.22
N SER A 137 2.80 -3.32 12.41
CA SER A 137 2.19 -2.74 11.20
C SER A 137 3.06 -3.08 10.02
N VAL A 138 2.48 -3.25 8.84
CA VAL A 138 3.24 -3.45 7.59
C VAL A 138 2.98 -2.27 6.69
N ARG A 139 4.01 -1.80 6.00
CA ARG A 139 3.90 -0.82 4.92
C ARG A 139 4.64 -1.33 3.69
N LEU A 140 3.92 -1.35 2.58
CA LEU A 140 4.42 -1.60 1.24
C LEU A 140 4.43 -0.27 0.50
N THR A 141 5.57 0.06 -0.12
CA THR A 141 5.73 1.29 -0.90
C THR A 141 6.21 0.94 -2.30
N TYR A 142 5.55 1.51 -3.30
CA TYR A 142 5.88 1.43 -4.72
C TYR A 142 6.27 2.82 -5.20
N ASP A 143 7.36 2.93 -5.95
CA ASP A 143 7.95 4.22 -6.34
C ASP A 143 7.35 4.82 -7.63
N GLY A 144 6.41 4.11 -8.27
CA GLY A 144 5.77 4.54 -9.51
C GLY A 144 6.67 4.47 -10.75
N THR A 145 7.86 3.84 -10.67
CA THR A 145 8.78 3.74 -11.82
C THR A 145 8.44 2.59 -12.79
N GLN A 146 7.57 1.69 -12.36
CA GLN A 146 7.11 0.53 -13.11
C GLN A 146 5.67 0.17 -12.72
N ALA A 147 4.99 -0.60 -13.58
CA ALA A 147 3.68 -1.14 -13.25
C ALA A 147 3.80 -2.08 -12.04
N TRP A 148 2.86 -1.97 -11.11
CA TRP A 148 2.87 -2.77 -9.90
C TRP A 148 1.48 -3.28 -9.56
N GLN A 149 1.44 -4.41 -8.88
CA GLN A 149 0.22 -5.01 -8.40
C GLN A 149 0.52 -5.74 -7.09
N TRP A 150 -0.38 -5.61 -6.11
CA TRP A 150 -0.34 -6.41 -4.90
C TRP A 150 -1.45 -7.46 -4.93
N ASN A 151 -1.10 -8.73 -4.69
CA ASN A 151 -2.05 -9.84 -4.66
C ASN A 151 -2.21 -10.42 -3.24
N ALA A 152 -1.10 -10.67 -2.56
CA ALA A 152 -1.12 -11.23 -1.22
C ALA A 152 0.12 -10.81 -0.42
N PHE A 153 -0.04 -10.77 0.90
CA PHE A 153 1.06 -10.58 1.84
C PHE A 153 0.86 -11.53 3.03
N THR A 154 1.87 -12.33 3.34
CA THR A 154 1.82 -13.34 4.40
C THR A 154 2.87 -13.05 5.44
N LEU A 155 2.47 -13.08 6.72
CA LEU A 155 3.36 -12.90 7.86
C LEU A 155 3.56 -14.24 8.58
N TYR A 156 4.82 -14.54 8.90
CA TYR A 156 5.17 -15.72 9.69
C TYR A 156 5.60 -15.31 11.10
N LEU A 157 4.70 -15.55 12.05
CA LEU A 157 4.77 -15.09 13.43
C LEU A 157 4.75 -16.27 14.40
N GLN A 158 5.43 -16.11 15.54
CA GLN A 158 5.30 -17.00 16.69
C GLN A 158 5.12 -16.19 17.97
N ASP A 159 4.33 -16.72 18.90
CA ASP A 159 4.14 -16.11 20.22
C ASP A 159 5.36 -16.35 21.09
N LEU A 160 5.94 -15.30 21.67
CA LEU A 160 7.05 -15.41 22.63
C LEU A 160 6.57 -15.67 24.06
N ARG A 161 5.50 -16.45 24.24
CA ARG A 161 5.07 -16.85 25.57
C ARG A 161 5.98 -17.93 26.12
N GLY A 162 6.38 -17.76 27.39
CA GLY A 162 6.87 -18.91 28.16
C GLY A 162 5.74 -19.93 28.27
N MET A 163 6.05 -21.22 28.07
CA MET A 163 5.10 -22.30 28.34
C MET A 163 4.65 -22.18 29.81
N SER A 164 3.40 -21.81 30.04
CA SER A 164 2.76 -21.86 31.36
C SER A 164 2.18 -23.25 31.60
#